data_AF-A0A7S0ST27-F1
#
_entry.id   AF-A0A7S0ST27-F1
#
_cell.length_a   1.000
_cell.length_b   1.000
_cell.length_c   1.000
_cell.angle_alpha   90.00
_cell.angle_beta   90.00
_cell.angle_gamma   90.00
#
_symmetry.space_group_name_H-M   'P 1'
#
loop_
_entity.id
_entity.type
_entity.pdbx_description
1 polymer ?
#
loop_
_entity_poly.entity_id
_entity_poly.type
_entity_poly.pdbx_seq_one_letter_code
_entity_poly.pdbx_strand_id
1 'polypeptide(L)'
;AGASSFGAGSRFQGNILSATSAAFLTGSTIDGRVLVQTAVTLQMTTVTNPSLPPTANDVPTRLMDAASAKKEEADIKRKEATDKRAAANQKKEEAIVERAAADTKKKDSDAKTAKAQETRDTMLGEMTDVKMRQKALLLADAAIAGATVTKVKASFTAANETAACDDAYLKLGLISTLGACDISNTSPDRRHLLADTAYLVEILLSSAEVNQSAMVAALTSLSAAGISAETTEEDALVLLSTVPGIDNALLTTLKFDATAAAAATAIAAAAEANAVATETAAANLEIDAAATEKAAVDLATEATALDNEAAAAAKLVPPPSSPSPPPSSFINDSGAASLRAVVSTMVVVVVAALLLT
;
A
#
# COMPACT_ATOMS: atom_id res chain seq x y z
N ALA A 1 -69.51 -28.69 -14.05
CA ALA A 1 -68.39 -27.73 -14.16
C ALA A 1 -68.72 -26.77 -15.28
N GLY A 2 -68.79 -25.47 -14.98
CA GLY A 2 -69.21 -24.44 -15.94
C GLY A 2 -68.04 -23.62 -16.46
N ALA A 3 -68.34 -22.55 -17.20
CA ALA A 3 -67.34 -21.61 -17.69
C ALA A 3 -66.68 -20.85 -16.53
N SER A 4 -65.38 -20.56 -16.66
CA SER A 4 -64.62 -19.75 -15.71
C SER A 4 -64.37 -18.36 -16.28
N SER A 5 -64.57 -17.30 -15.50
CA SER A 5 -64.28 -15.93 -15.93
C SER A 5 -63.38 -15.21 -14.93
N PHE A 6 -62.37 -14.51 -15.45
CA PHE A 6 -61.37 -13.78 -14.69
C PHE A 6 -61.51 -12.29 -15.00
N GLY A 7 -61.71 -11.49 -13.96
CA GLY A 7 -61.93 -10.05 -14.06
C GLY A 7 -60.74 -9.30 -14.66
N ALA A 8 -60.97 -8.07 -15.15
CA ALA A 8 -59.91 -7.21 -15.65
C ALA A 8 -58.87 -6.93 -14.54
N GLY A 9 -57.59 -7.02 -14.85
CA GLY A 9 -56.50 -6.83 -13.88
C GLY A 9 -56.32 -7.95 -12.84
N SER A 10 -57.10 -9.04 -12.92
CA SER A 10 -57.02 -10.12 -11.92
C SER A 10 -55.74 -10.95 -12.04
N ARG A 11 -55.22 -11.43 -10.91
CA ARG A 11 -54.06 -12.33 -10.85
C ARG A 11 -54.48 -13.70 -10.33
N PHE A 12 -54.13 -14.75 -11.06
CA PHE A 12 -54.42 -16.14 -10.70
C PHE A 12 -53.14 -16.98 -10.67
N GLN A 13 -52.99 -17.86 -9.68
CA GLN A 13 -51.87 -18.79 -9.61
C GLN A 13 -52.39 -20.23 -9.49
N GLY A 14 -51.89 -21.12 -10.35
CA GLY A 14 -52.26 -22.53 -10.36
C GLY A 14 -52.89 -23.01 -11.68
N ASN A 15 -53.42 -24.24 -11.66
CA ASN A 15 -53.94 -24.88 -12.87
C ASN A 15 -55.47 -24.78 -12.93
N ILE A 16 -55.99 -24.25 -14.03
CA ILE A 16 -57.42 -24.17 -14.30
C ILE A 16 -57.84 -25.39 -15.10
N LEU A 17 -58.85 -26.10 -14.61
CA LEU A 17 -59.48 -27.25 -15.25
C LEU A 17 -60.96 -26.92 -15.47
N SER A 18 -61.34 -26.47 -16.66
CA SER A 18 -62.73 -26.13 -17.01
C SER A 18 -63.30 -27.08 -18.06
N ALA A 19 -64.55 -27.50 -17.88
CA ALA A 19 -65.21 -28.40 -18.82
C ALA A 19 -65.71 -27.68 -20.08
N THR A 20 -65.91 -26.36 -20.02
CA THR A 20 -66.39 -25.59 -21.17
C THR A 20 -65.35 -24.54 -21.55
N SER A 21 -65.50 -23.30 -21.09
CA SER A 21 -64.63 -22.19 -21.46
C SER A 21 -63.93 -21.53 -20.28
N ALA A 22 -62.86 -20.80 -20.58
CA ALA A 22 -62.22 -19.86 -19.67
C ALA A 22 -62.05 -18.51 -20.37
N ALA A 23 -62.50 -17.43 -19.72
CA ALA A 23 -62.43 -16.08 -20.25
C ALA A 23 -61.59 -15.17 -19.35
N PHE A 24 -60.56 -14.56 -19.93
CA PHE A 24 -59.64 -13.66 -19.25
C PHE A 24 -59.81 -12.25 -19.80
N LEU A 25 -60.34 -11.34 -18.98
CA LEU A 25 -60.56 -9.95 -19.35
C LEU A 25 -59.25 -9.14 -19.33
N THR A 26 -59.29 -7.95 -19.93
CA THR A 26 -58.16 -7.03 -20.12
C THR A 26 -57.24 -6.92 -18.91
N GLY A 27 -55.95 -7.23 -19.11
CA GLY A 27 -54.90 -7.03 -18.11
C GLY A 27 -54.84 -8.09 -17.00
N SER A 28 -55.54 -9.22 -17.16
CA SER A 28 -55.40 -10.36 -16.25
C SER A 28 -54.03 -11.04 -16.39
N THR A 29 -53.54 -11.66 -15.31
CA THR A 29 -52.29 -12.42 -15.29
C THR A 29 -52.53 -13.79 -14.68
N ILE A 30 -52.01 -14.84 -15.31
CA ILE A 30 -52.01 -16.20 -14.75
C ILE A 30 -50.60 -16.77 -14.71
N ASP A 31 -50.20 -17.26 -13.53
CA ASP A 31 -49.00 -18.06 -13.31
C ASP A 31 -49.40 -19.53 -13.11
N GLY A 32 -49.44 -20.29 -14.20
CA GLY A 32 -50.06 -21.60 -14.20
C GLY A 32 -50.42 -22.13 -15.58
N ARG A 33 -51.31 -23.13 -15.63
CA ARG A 33 -51.81 -23.73 -16.89
C ARG A 33 -53.32 -23.58 -17.01
N VAL A 34 -53.80 -23.29 -18.22
CA VAL A 34 -55.23 -23.23 -18.54
C VAL A 34 -55.61 -24.43 -19.39
N LEU A 35 -56.41 -25.34 -18.85
CA LEU A 35 -56.85 -26.56 -19.51
C LEU A 35 -58.38 -26.54 -19.62
N VAL A 36 -58.89 -26.29 -20.82
CA VAL A 36 -60.33 -26.25 -21.10
C VAL A 36 -60.69 -27.10 -22.32
N GLN A 37 -61.90 -27.66 -22.35
CA GLN A 37 -62.31 -28.55 -23.44
C GLN A 37 -62.79 -27.82 -24.68
N THR A 38 -63.37 -26.61 -24.55
CA THR A 38 -63.94 -25.91 -25.71
C THR A 38 -63.11 -24.72 -26.15
N ALA A 39 -63.02 -23.65 -25.34
CA ALA A 39 -62.36 -22.42 -25.77
C ALA A 39 -61.77 -21.58 -24.62
N VAL A 40 -60.59 -20.99 -24.86
CA VAL A 40 -59.98 -19.96 -24.01
C VAL A 40 -60.06 -18.62 -24.72
N THR A 41 -60.59 -17.59 -24.07
CA THR A 41 -60.55 -16.21 -24.57
C THR A 41 -59.60 -15.37 -23.73
N LEU A 42 -58.66 -14.68 -24.39
CA LEU A 42 -57.66 -13.82 -23.77
C LEU A 42 -57.83 -12.39 -24.26
N GLN A 43 -57.92 -11.44 -23.35
CA GLN A 43 -57.90 -10.01 -23.65
C GLN A 43 -56.71 -9.40 -22.91
N MET A 44 -55.63 -9.08 -23.63
CA MET A 44 -54.41 -8.47 -23.07
C MET A 44 -53.93 -9.19 -21.79
N THR A 45 -53.96 -10.52 -21.81
CA THR A 45 -53.65 -11.38 -20.66
C THR A 45 -52.20 -11.83 -20.72
N THR A 46 -51.51 -11.83 -19.57
CA THR A 46 -50.17 -12.44 -19.45
C THR A 46 -50.30 -13.85 -18.89
N VAL A 47 -49.75 -14.84 -19.59
CA VAL A 47 -49.74 -16.25 -19.18
C VAL A 47 -48.31 -16.71 -18.96
N THR A 48 -47.95 -16.99 -17.71
CA THR A 48 -46.64 -17.55 -17.34
C THR A 48 -46.80 -19.03 -17.07
N ASN A 49 -46.23 -19.88 -17.91
CA ASN A 49 -46.19 -21.32 -17.63
C ASN A 49 -45.29 -21.58 -16.41
N PRO A 50 -45.69 -22.44 -15.46
CA PRO A 50 -44.80 -22.83 -14.37
C PRO A 50 -43.57 -23.51 -14.96
N SER A 51 -42.37 -23.03 -14.61
CA SER A 51 -41.13 -23.70 -15.00
C SER A 51 -41.17 -25.12 -14.45
N LEU A 52 -40.81 -26.10 -15.29
CA LEU A 52 -40.67 -27.47 -14.82
C LEU A 52 -39.65 -27.49 -13.66
N PRO A 53 -39.88 -28.27 -12.59
CA PRO A 53 -38.80 -28.56 -11.65
C PRO A 53 -37.64 -29.17 -12.45
N PRO A 54 -36.38 -28.79 -12.15
CA PRO A 54 -35.24 -29.29 -12.91
C PRO A 54 -35.32 -30.81 -12.95
N THR A 55 -35.29 -31.37 -14.16
CA THR A 55 -35.29 -32.81 -14.33
C THR A 55 -33.92 -33.34 -13.89
N ALA A 56 -33.83 -34.59 -13.43
CA ALA A 56 -32.55 -35.20 -13.04
C ALA A 56 -31.48 -35.13 -14.15
N ASN A 57 -31.91 -34.93 -15.40
CA ASN A 57 -31.06 -34.77 -16.58
C ASN A 57 -30.42 -33.37 -16.70
N ASP A 58 -30.96 -32.35 -16.02
CA ASP A 58 -30.47 -30.96 -16.09
C ASP A 58 -29.32 -30.70 -15.09
N VAL A 59 -29.18 -31.55 -14.06
CA VAL A 59 -28.19 -31.38 -12.99
C VAL A 59 -26.75 -31.57 -13.48
N PRO A 60 -26.40 -32.62 -14.25
CA PRO A 60 -25.05 -32.80 -14.77
C PRO A 60 -24.61 -31.65 -15.68
N THR A 61 -25.52 -31.16 -16.54
CA THR A 61 -25.24 -30.04 -17.46
C THR A 61 -24.96 -28.74 -16.69
N ARG A 62 -25.77 -28.41 -15.68
CA ARG A 62 -25.54 -27.22 -14.84
C ARG A 62 -24.21 -27.28 -14.07
N LEU A 63 -23.82 -28.46 -13.59
CA LEU A 63 -22.54 -28.65 -12.91
C LEU A 63 -21.35 -28.52 -13.88
N MET A 64 -21.47 -29.02 -15.11
CA MET A 64 -20.46 -28.84 -16.16
C MET A 64 -20.32 -27.37 -16.57
N ASP A 65 -21.43 -26.65 -16.75
CA ASP A 65 -21.43 -25.23 -17.07
C ASP A 65 -20.75 -24.43 -15.95
N ALA A 66 -21.08 -24.72 -14.68
CA ALA A 66 -20.43 -24.11 -13.52
C ALA A 66 -18.94 -24.43 -13.42
N ALA A 67 -18.53 -25.67 -13.71
CA ALA A 67 -17.12 -26.07 -13.74
C ALA A 67 -16.35 -25.33 -14.84
N SER A 68 -16.96 -25.16 -16.02
CA SER A 68 -16.35 -24.44 -17.14
C SER A 68 -16.14 -22.95 -16.82
N ALA A 69 -17.14 -22.30 -16.21
CA ALA A 69 -17.03 -20.92 -15.75
C ALA A 69 -15.92 -20.75 -14.70
N LYS A 70 -15.79 -21.69 -13.77
CA LYS A 70 -14.74 -21.68 -12.74
C LYS A 70 -13.34 -21.89 -13.33
N LYS A 71 -13.19 -22.71 -14.38
CA LYS A 71 -11.91 -22.86 -15.10
C LYS A 71 -11.50 -21.58 -15.80
N GLU A 72 -12.45 -20.91 -16.47
CA GLU A 72 -12.19 -19.64 -17.14
C GLU A 72 -11.78 -18.56 -16.12
N GLU A 73 -12.46 -18.49 -14.97
CA GLU A 73 -12.08 -17.60 -13.86
C GLU A 73 -10.67 -17.91 -13.32
N ALA A 74 -10.34 -19.20 -13.17
CA ALA A 74 -9.01 -19.64 -12.73
C ALA A 74 -7.91 -19.24 -13.73
N ASP A 75 -8.15 -19.38 -15.03
CA ASP A 75 -7.17 -19.03 -16.07
C ASP A 75 -6.96 -17.51 -16.17
N ILE A 76 -8.02 -16.71 -16.01
CA ILE A 76 -7.91 -15.26 -15.86
C ILE A 76 -7.05 -14.91 -14.64
N LYS A 77 -7.28 -15.56 -13.50
CA LYS A 77 -6.49 -15.34 -12.28
C LYS A 77 -5.04 -15.79 -12.41
N ARG A 78 -4.75 -16.87 -13.15
CA ARG A 78 -3.36 -17.28 -13.46
C ARG A 78 -2.64 -16.25 -14.31
N LYS A 79 -3.33 -15.66 -15.29
CA LYS A 79 -2.76 -14.58 -16.11
C LYS A 79 -2.48 -13.35 -15.25
N GLU A 80 -3.44 -12.94 -14.42
CA GLU A 80 -3.25 -11.84 -13.45
C GLU A 80 -2.06 -12.09 -12.51
N ALA A 81 -1.90 -13.31 -11.99
CA ALA A 81 -0.76 -13.68 -11.15
C ALA A 81 0.58 -13.59 -11.90
N THR A 82 0.60 -13.98 -13.18
CA THR A 82 1.80 -13.91 -14.04
C THR A 82 2.18 -12.46 -14.31
N ASP A 83 1.21 -11.61 -14.65
CA ASP A 83 1.43 -10.18 -14.88
C ASP A 83 1.93 -9.49 -13.60
N LYS A 84 1.38 -9.85 -12.43
CA LYS A 84 1.87 -9.36 -11.12
C LYS A 84 3.29 -9.83 -10.81
N ARG A 85 3.65 -11.08 -11.12
CA ARG A 85 5.03 -11.58 -10.98
C ARG A 85 6.00 -10.81 -11.88
N ALA A 86 5.59 -10.53 -13.12
CA ALA A 86 6.41 -9.73 -14.04
C ALA A 86 6.64 -8.32 -13.50
N ALA A 87 5.58 -7.67 -12.98
CA ALA A 87 5.68 -6.38 -12.31
C ALA A 87 6.57 -6.43 -11.05
N ALA A 88 6.47 -7.47 -10.23
CA ALA A 88 7.33 -7.67 -9.07
C ALA A 88 8.81 -7.81 -9.48
N ASN A 89 9.11 -8.61 -10.51
CA ASN A 89 10.47 -8.77 -11.01
C ASN A 89 11.04 -7.46 -11.58
N GLN A 90 10.24 -6.72 -12.35
CA GLN A 90 10.64 -5.40 -12.82
C GLN A 90 10.96 -4.46 -11.65
N LYS A 91 10.12 -4.47 -10.60
CA LYS A 91 10.32 -3.65 -9.42
C LYS A 91 11.57 -4.05 -8.62
N LYS A 92 11.93 -5.35 -8.60
CA LYS A 92 13.17 -5.85 -8.02
C LYS A 92 14.40 -5.32 -8.77
N GLU A 93 14.38 -5.29 -10.09
CA GLU A 93 15.47 -4.71 -10.88
C GLU A 93 15.62 -3.20 -10.61
N GLU A 94 14.52 -2.46 -10.51
CA GLU A 94 14.54 -1.06 -10.08
C GLU A 94 15.17 -0.90 -8.69
N ALA A 95 14.81 -1.77 -7.74
CA ALA A 95 15.38 -1.77 -6.39
C ALA A 95 16.90 -1.99 -6.40
N ILE A 96 17.41 -2.90 -7.23
CA ILE A 96 18.85 -3.16 -7.38
C ILE A 96 19.57 -1.90 -7.88
N VAL A 97 19.01 -1.22 -8.88
CA VAL A 97 19.58 0.02 -9.42
C VAL A 97 19.60 1.14 -8.37
N GLU A 98 18.50 1.32 -7.64
CA GLU A 98 18.42 2.31 -6.57
C GLU A 98 19.38 2.01 -5.41
N ARG A 99 19.53 0.74 -5.05
CA ARG A 99 20.49 0.30 -4.03
C ARG A 99 21.93 0.62 -4.44
N ALA A 100 22.29 0.33 -5.69
CA ALA A 100 23.62 0.69 -6.22
C ALA A 100 23.85 2.21 -6.26
N ALA A 101 22.81 2.99 -6.56
CA ALA A 101 22.85 4.45 -6.49
C ALA A 101 23.04 4.94 -5.05
N ALA A 102 22.32 4.37 -4.08
CA ALA A 102 22.45 4.68 -2.66
C ALA A 102 23.87 4.39 -2.15
N ASP A 103 24.44 3.24 -2.49
CA ASP A 103 25.83 2.88 -2.14
C ASP A 103 26.85 3.89 -2.71
N THR A 104 26.62 4.37 -3.93
CA THR A 104 27.48 5.37 -4.55
C THR A 104 27.40 6.71 -3.81
N LYS A 105 26.18 7.13 -3.42
CA LYS A 105 25.98 8.35 -2.62
C LYS A 105 26.58 8.23 -1.22
N LYS A 106 26.50 7.05 -0.60
CA LYS A 106 27.12 6.79 0.69
C LYS A 106 28.64 6.94 0.63
N LYS A 107 29.30 6.36 -0.39
CA LYS A 107 30.76 6.52 -0.58
C LYS A 107 31.16 7.99 -0.77
N ASP A 108 30.39 8.75 -1.55
CA ASP A 108 30.61 10.18 -1.73
C ASP A 108 30.43 10.98 -0.43
N SER A 109 29.41 10.62 0.37
CA SER A 109 29.18 11.16 1.70
C SER A 109 30.34 10.89 2.66
N ASP A 110 30.80 9.64 2.72
CA ASP A 110 31.91 9.21 3.58
C ASP A 110 33.21 9.95 3.20
N ALA A 111 33.49 10.09 1.90
CA ALA A 111 34.66 10.81 1.41
C ALA A 111 34.63 12.30 1.78
N LYS A 112 33.48 12.97 1.65
CA LYS A 112 33.33 14.38 2.02
C LYS A 112 33.38 14.58 3.53
N THR A 113 32.80 13.67 4.29
CA THR A 113 32.87 13.68 5.76
C THR A 113 34.32 13.52 6.23
N ALA A 114 35.06 12.56 5.67
CA ALA A 114 36.47 12.37 5.98
C ALA A 114 37.31 13.62 5.67
N LYS A 115 37.07 14.26 4.52
CA LYS A 115 37.74 15.52 4.15
C LYS A 115 37.42 16.66 5.12
N ALA A 116 36.17 16.79 5.54
CA ALA A 116 35.77 17.81 6.50
C ALA A 116 36.39 17.55 7.89
N GLN A 117 36.49 16.28 8.30
CA GLN A 117 37.16 15.86 9.53
C GLN A 117 38.66 16.15 9.49
N GLU A 118 39.35 15.89 8.38
CA GLU A 118 40.76 16.23 8.21
C GLU A 118 41.01 17.74 8.33
N THR A 119 40.15 18.54 7.70
CA THR A 119 40.21 20.01 7.82
C THR A 119 39.94 20.47 9.25
N ARG A 120 38.95 19.88 9.92
CA ARG A 120 38.65 20.13 11.33
C ARG A 120 39.85 19.81 12.21
N ASP A 121 40.46 18.64 12.06
CA ASP A 121 41.56 18.20 12.91
C ASP A 121 42.80 19.08 12.72
N THR A 122 43.05 19.52 11.48
CA THR A 122 44.08 20.52 11.18
C THR A 122 43.80 21.84 11.90
N MET A 123 42.58 22.36 11.79
CA MET A 123 42.15 23.59 12.47
C MET A 123 42.29 23.51 14.00
N LEU A 124 41.86 22.39 14.60
CA LEU A 124 41.93 22.19 16.05
C LEU A 124 43.36 21.98 16.56
N GLY A 125 44.24 21.42 15.72
CA GLY A 125 45.65 21.21 16.04
C GLY A 125 46.43 22.51 16.25
N GLU A 126 46.02 23.60 15.59
CA GLU A 126 46.65 24.93 15.72
C GLU A 126 46.17 25.71 16.95
N MET A 127 45.04 25.34 17.55
CA MET A 127 44.50 25.99 18.75
C MET A 127 45.31 25.58 19.98
N THR A 128 45.57 26.49 20.92
CA THR A 128 46.29 26.18 22.18
C THR A 128 45.38 26.07 23.40
N ASP A 129 44.26 26.79 23.41
CA ASP A 129 43.28 26.78 24.49
C ASP A 129 42.41 25.51 24.45
N VAL A 130 42.49 24.70 25.50
CA VAL A 130 41.81 23.40 25.60
C VAL A 130 40.28 23.56 25.60
N LYS A 131 39.73 24.57 26.28
CA LYS A 131 38.28 24.79 26.36
C LYS A 131 37.73 25.27 25.03
N MET A 132 38.41 26.23 24.39
CA MET A 132 38.00 26.73 23.07
C MET A 132 38.16 25.66 21.99
N ARG A 133 39.19 24.81 22.08
CA ARG A 133 39.35 23.66 21.18
C ARG A 133 38.19 22.66 21.33
N GLN A 134 37.75 22.35 22.55
CA GLN A 134 36.59 21.49 22.77
C GLN A 134 35.30 22.09 22.21
N LYS A 135 35.08 23.40 22.43
CA LYS A 135 33.94 24.12 21.86
C LYS A 135 33.97 24.10 20.32
N ALA A 136 35.12 24.37 19.72
CA ALA A 136 35.30 24.32 18.28
C ALA A 136 35.09 22.91 17.70
N LEU A 137 35.54 21.86 18.41
CA LEU A 137 35.31 20.47 18.03
C LEU A 137 33.81 20.15 17.97
N LEU A 138 33.07 20.44 19.05
CA LEU A 138 31.63 20.20 19.11
C LEU A 138 30.88 20.91 17.97
N LEU A 139 31.22 22.18 17.71
CA LEU A 139 30.59 22.98 16.67
C LEU A 139 30.96 22.49 15.26
N ALA A 140 32.21 22.10 15.03
CA ALA A 140 32.64 21.53 13.76
C ALA A 140 31.96 20.18 13.49
N ASP A 141 31.85 19.31 14.49
CA ASP A 141 31.20 18.01 14.36
C ASP A 141 29.71 18.14 14.09
N ALA A 142 29.04 19.06 14.79
CA ALA A 142 27.65 19.41 14.52
C ALA A 142 27.49 19.92 13.07
N ALA A 143 28.37 20.81 12.61
CA ALA A 143 28.32 21.34 11.25
C ALA A 143 28.56 20.26 10.18
N ILE A 144 29.53 19.36 10.38
CA ILE A 144 29.82 18.25 9.46
C ILE A 144 28.62 17.30 9.37
N ALA A 145 27.96 17.05 10.50
CA ALA A 145 26.74 16.25 10.54
C ALA A 145 25.50 16.97 9.97
N GLY A 146 25.59 18.27 9.66
CA GLY A 146 24.43 19.09 9.27
C GLY A 146 23.42 19.29 10.41
N ALA A 147 23.87 19.15 11.66
CA ALA A 147 23.07 19.24 12.86
C ALA A 147 23.06 20.66 13.42
N THR A 148 21.92 21.07 14.01
CA THR A 148 21.82 22.33 14.75
C THR A 148 22.34 22.17 16.18
N VAL A 149 22.79 23.27 16.76
CA VAL A 149 23.26 23.32 18.13
C VAL A 149 22.21 24.01 18.99
N THR A 150 21.77 23.34 20.05
CA THR A 150 20.88 23.92 21.04
C THR A 150 21.70 24.59 22.12
N LYS A 151 21.45 25.87 22.32
CA LYS A 151 22.04 26.68 23.38
C LYS A 151 21.07 26.76 24.54
N VAL A 152 21.50 26.27 25.70
CA VAL A 152 20.74 26.31 26.95
C VAL A 152 21.35 27.36 27.86
N LYS A 153 20.61 28.44 28.13
CA LYS A 153 21.01 29.51 29.04
C LYS A 153 20.29 29.37 30.36
N ALA A 154 21.01 29.33 31.46
CA ALA A 154 20.43 29.29 32.79
C ALA A 154 21.36 29.95 33.82
N SER A 155 20.79 30.44 34.92
CA SER A 155 21.57 31.05 36.00
C SER A 155 21.85 30.05 37.11
N PHE A 156 23.11 29.93 37.50
CA PHE A 156 23.57 29.03 38.57
C PHE A 156 24.36 29.82 39.61
N THR A 157 24.13 29.54 40.88
CA THR A 157 24.89 30.16 41.97
C THR A 157 26.04 29.23 42.34
N ALA A 158 27.28 29.69 42.18
CA ALA A 158 28.46 28.88 42.43
C ALA A 158 29.63 29.72 42.98
N ALA A 159 30.65 29.04 43.51
CA ALA A 159 31.85 29.68 44.05
C ALA A 159 32.83 30.18 42.97
N ASN A 160 32.77 29.61 41.77
CA ASN A 160 33.59 30.00 40.63
C ASN A 160 32.96 29.49 39.32
N GLU A 161 33.52 29.95 38.19
CA GLU A 161 33.10 29.60 36.85
C GLU A 161 33.05 28.07 36.59
N THR A 162 34.09 27.35 36.96
CA THR A 162 34.15 25.89 36.73
C THR A 162 33.06 25.17 37.52
N ALA A 163 32.86 25.53 38.79
CA ALA A 163 31.81 24.96 39.63
C ALA A 163 30.41 25.24 39.05
N ALA A 164 30.18 26.42 38.45
CA ALA A 164 28.92 26.74 37.80
C ALA A 164 28.62 25.82 36.60
N CYS A 165 29.64 25.52 35.77
CA CYS A 165 29.51 24.58 34.67
C CYS A 165 29.24 23.15 35.17
N ASP A 166 29.99 22.69 36.18
CA ASP A 166 29.82 21.34 36.74
C ASP A 166 28.43 21.16 37.36
N ASP A 167 27.95 22.15 38.12
CA ASP A 167 26.60 22.17 38.69
C ASP A 167 25.54 22.18 37.59
N ALA A 168 25.77 22.93 36.51
CA ALA A 168 24.84 22.98 35.38
C ALA A 168 24.69 21.61 34.70
N TYR A 169 25.78 20.92 34.40
CA TYR A 169 25.74 19.56 33.85
C TYR A 169 25.08 18.56 34.81
N LEU A 170 25.42 18.64 36.10
CA LEU A 170 24.86 17.77 37.13
C LEU A 170 23.34 17.95 37.26
N LYS A 171 22.85 19.19 37.20
CA LYS A 171 21.42 19.53 37.28
C LYS A 171 20.66 19.21 35.99
N LEU A 172 21.33 19.27 34.84
CA LEU A 172 20.79 18.81 33.56
C LEU A 172 20.77 17.27 33.46
N GLY A 173 21.52 16.55 34.30
CA GLY A 173 21.67 15.11 34.19
C GLY A 173 22.45 14.69 32.95
N LEU A 174 23.38 15.54 32.48
CA LEU A 174 24.22 15.31 31.31
C LEU A 174 25.67 15.15 31.74
N ILE A 175 26.47 14.43 30.94
CA ILE A 175 27.91 14.37 31.15
C ILE A 175 28.58 15.57 30.47
N SER A 176 29.62 16.12 31.07
CA SER A 176 30.32 17.32 30.60
C SER A 176 30.99 17.18 29.24
N THR A 177 31.10 15.95 28.71
CA THR A 177 31.66 15.68 27.38
C THR A 177 30.64 15.84 26.24
N LEU A 178 29.33 15.90 26.52
CA LEU A 178 28.25 16.00 25.51
C LEU A 178 28.00 17.42 25.03
N GLY A 179 28.74 18.41 25.53
CA GLY A 179 28.53 19.80 25.19
C GLY A 179 29.68 20.69 25.59
N ALA A 180 29.57 21.97 25.26
CA ALA A 180 30.54 22.99 25.67
C ALA A 180 29.86 24.02 26.59
N CYS A 181 30.50 24.29 27.73
CA CYS A 181 30.05 25.31 28.68
C CYS A 181 30.76 26.63 28.43
N ASP A 182 29.98 27.69 28.25
CA ASP A 182 30.45 29.07 28.18
C ASP A 182 29.77 29.90 29.28
N ILE A 183 30.49 30.88 29.82
CA ILE A 183 29.98 31.72 30.91
C ILE A 183 29.93 33.14 30.41
N SER A 184 28.72 33.65 30.28
CA SER A 184 28.51 35.07 30.02
C SER A 184 28.59 35.80 31.35
N ASN A 185 29.71 36.46 31.61
CA ASN A 185 29.92 37.22 32.84
C ASN A 185 28.83 38.30 33.00
N THR A 186 27.98 38.16 34.02
CA THR A 186 27.42 39.34 34.67
C THR A 186 28.50 39.88 35.61
N SER A 187 28.80 41.18 35.53
CA SER A 187 29.97 41.79 36.18
C SER A 187 30.11 41.39 37.65
N PRO A 188 31.33 41.08 38.13
CA PRO A 188 31.57 40.96 39.55
C PRO A 188 31.44 42.35 40.19
N ASP A 189 30.37 42.58 40.94
CA ASP A 189 30.34 43.71 41.85
C ASP A 189 31.49 43.50 42.85
N ARG A 190 32.42 44.44 42.84
CA ARG A 190 33.84 44.27 43.22
C ARG A 190 34.06 44.13 44.75
N ARG A 191 33.05 43.66 45.49
CA ARG A 191 32.97 43.73 46.95
C ARG A 191 32.50 42.47 47.69
N HIS A 192 32.42 41.30 47.06
CA HIS A 192 32.05 40.08 47.76
C HIS A 192 33.13 38.99 47.67
N LEU A 193 33.87 38.82 48.77
CA LEU A 193 34.95 37.84 48.91
C LEU A 193 34.48 36.44 49.40
N LEU A 194 33.18 36.21 49.63
CA LEU A 194 32.68 35.01 50.35
C LEU A 194 31.22 34.58 50.04
N ALA A 195 30.57 35.05 48.96
CA ALA A 195 29.19 34.67 48.65
C ALA A 195 29.11 33.96 47.30
N ASP A 196 28.26 32.91 47.20
CA ASP A 196 27.96 32.26 45.93
C ASP A 196 27.46 33.32 44.94
N THR A 197 28.15 33.45 43.80
CA THR A 197 27.81 34.42 42.77
C THR A 197 26.90 33.76 41.74
N ALA A 198 25.90 34.49 41.27
CA ALA A 198 25.05 34.04 40.18
C ALA A 198 25.79 34.19 38.85
N TYR A 199 26.16 33.06 38.23
CA TYR A 199 26.72 32.99 36.90
C TYR A 199 25.62 32.73 35.88
N LEU A 200 25.69 33.40 34.72
CA LEU A 200 24.87 33.05 33.58
C LEU A 200 25.64 32.03 32.73
N VAL A 201 25.22 30.78 32.81
CA VAL A 201 25.86 29.65 32.14
C VAL A 201 25.12 29.37 30.84
N GLU A 202 25.88 29.25 29.75
CA GLU A 202 25.39 28.88 28.43
C GLU A 202 26.01 27.54 28.02
N ILE A 203 25.18 26.50 27.90
CA ILE A 203 25.61 25.16 27.47
C ILE A 203 25.19 24.94 26.03
N LEU A 204 26.17 24.63 25.17
CA LEU A 204 25.96 24.27 23.78
C LEU A 204 25.88 22.75 23.66
N LEU A 205 24.81 22.24 23.07
CA LEU A 205 24.52 20.82 22.91
C LEU A 205 24.25 20.54 21.44
N SER A 206 24.97 19.56 20.87
CA SER A 206 24.75 19.13 19.49
C SER A 206 23.56 18.17 19.43
N SER A 207 22.63 18.41 18.51
CA SER A 207 21.51 17.48 18.25
C SER A 207 21.98 16.13 17.68
N ALA A 208 23.24 16.03 17.23
CA ALA A 208 23.85 14.77 16.83
C ALA A 208 24.21 13.88 18.04
N GLU A 209 24.49 14.45 19.20
CA GLU A 209 24.91 13.71 20.40
C GLU A 209 23.79 13.58 21.43
N VAL A 210 22.93 14.59 21.54
CA VAL A 210 21.86 14.63 22.52
C VAL A 210 20.51 14.58 21.81
N ASN A 211 19.79 13.47 22.02
CA ASN A 211 18.47 13.30 21.44
C ASN A 211 17.42 14.20 22.10
N GLN A 212 16.31 14.42 21.40
CA GLN A 212 15.23 15.30 21.86
C GLN A 212 14.66 14.87 23.22
N SER A 213 14.59 13.56 23.50
CA SER A 213 14.09 13.06 24.78
C SER A 213 15.02 13.40 25.95
N ALA A 214 16.34 13.34 25.75
CA ALA A 214 17.33 13.70 26.76
C ALA A 214 17.29 15.21 27.05
N MET A 215 17.14 16.04 26.02
CA MET A 215 16.96 17.50 26.18
C MET A 215 15.71 17.83 27.01
N VAL A 216 14.58 17.20 26.73
CA VAL A 216 13.33 17.41 27.49
C VAL A 216 13.50 16.97 28.95
N ALA A 217 14.15 15.83 29.20
CA ALA A 217 14.45 15.37 30.55
C ALA A 217 15.38 16.33 31.31
N ALA A 218 16.37 16.89 30.60
CA ALA A 218 17.32 17.83 31.16
C ALA A 218 16.63 19.16 31.56
N LEU A 219 15.79 19.72 30.69
CA LEU A 219 15.00 20.92 30.98
C LEU A 219 13.99 20.68 32.13
N THR A 220 13.37 19.50 32.17
CA THR A 220 12.50 19.11 33.27
C THR A 220 13.26 19.07 34.59
N SER A 221 14.49 18.52 34.59
CA SER A 221 15.35 18.45 35.77
C SER A 221 15.78 19.85 36.26
N LEU A 222 16.08 20.77 35.35
CA LEU A 222 16.33 22.17 35.70
C LEU A 222 15.11 22.85 36.33
N SER A 223 13.92 22.66 35.73
CA SER A 223 12.69 23.24 36.27
C SER A 223 12.34 22.70 37.67
N ALA A 224 12.57 21.40 37.91
CA ALA A 224 12.38 20.77 39.22
C ALA A 224 13.37 21.28 40.27
N ALA A 225 14.57 21.70 39.83
CA ALA A 225 15.55 22.36 40.68
C ALA A 225 15.25 23.87 40.92
N GLY A 226 14.16 24.39 40.36
CA GLY A 226 13.77 25.80 40.48
C GLY A 226 14.55 26.75 39.56
N ILE A 227 15.24 26.22 38.54
CA ILE A 227 16.07 26.98 37.61
C ILE A 227 15.30 27.15 36.29
N SER A 228 15.02 28.40 35.91
CA SER A 228 14.46 28.71 34.60
C SER A 228 15.58 28.71 33.55
N ALA A 229 15.42 27.91 32.51
CA ALA A 229 16.33 27.85 31.37
C ALA A 229 15.67 28.39 30.11
N GLU A 230 16.44 29.11 29.31
CA GLU A 230 16.06 29.53 27.96
C GLU A 230 16.82 28.68 26.95
N THR A 231 16.14 28.17 25.92
CA THR A 231 16.77 27.39 24.86
C THR A 231 16.63 28.11 23.52
N THR A 232 17.74 28.26 22.81
CA THR A 232 17.76 28.79 21.44
C THR A 232 18.50 27.82 20.51
N GLU A 233 17.99 27.63 19.30
CA GLU A 233 18.70 26.87 18.27
C GLU A 233 19.53 27.83 17.42
N GLU A 234 20.80 27.49 17.22
CA GLU A 234 21.72 28.28 16.41
C GLU A 234 22.49 27.38 15.44
N ASP A 235 22.88 27.99 14.31
CA ASP A 235 23.70 27.33 13.29
C ASP A 235 25.14 27.14 13.80
N ALA A 236 25.65 25.92 13.68
CA ALA A 236 26.96 25.54 14.20
C ALA A 236 28.11 26.31 13.53
N LEU A 237 28.02 26.62 12.22
CA LEU A 237 29.04 27.37 11.49
C LEU A 237 29.03 28.87 11.85
N VAL A 238 27.86 29.42 12.18
CA VAL A 238 27.73 30.79 12.72
C VAL A 238 28.43 30.87 14.07
N LEU A 239 28.11 29.95 14.99
CA LEU A 239 28.74 29.89 16.31
C LEU A 239 30.25 29.65 16.21
N LEU A 240 30.70 28.79 15.31
CA LEU A 240 32.12 28.49 15.13
C LEU A 240 32.93 29.73 14.71
N SER A 241 32.30 30.66 13.99
CA SER A 241 32.92 31.93 13.57
C SER A 241 33.19 32.91 14.72
N THR A 242 32.55 32.68 15.87
CA THR A 242 32.72 33.52 17.06
C THR A 242 33.81 33.00 17.99
N VAL A 243 34.34 31.80 17.74
CA VAL A 243 35.35 31.19 18.60
C VAL A 243 36.71 31.86 18.36
N PRO A 244 37.35 32.44 19.39
CA PRO A 244 38.65 33.07 19.25
C PRO A 244 39.75 32.04 19.01
N GLY A 245 40.79 32.46 18.27
CA GLY A 245 41.99 31.63 18.04
C GLY A 245 41.89 30.64 16.87
N ILE A 246 40.81 30.69 16.08
CA ILE A 246 40.69 29.92 14.84
C ILE A 246 41.29 30.69 13.66
N ASP A 247 42.12 30.04 12.85
CA ASP A 247 42.60 30.59 11.58
C ASP A 247 41.44 30.77 10.58
N ASN A 248 41.30 31.98 10.04
CA ASN A 248 40.14 32.31 9.20
C ASN A 248 40.17 31.61 7.82
N ALA A 249 41.35 31.24 7.31
CA ALA A 249 41.46 30.48 6.06
C ALA A 249 41.01 29.02 6.29
N LEU A 250 41.48 28.38 7.36
CA LEU A 250 41.03 27.04 7.76
C LEU A 250 39.54 27.00 8.09
N LEU A 251 39.01 28.03 8.77
CA LEU A 251 37.57 28.15 9.03
C LEU A 251 36.75 28.23 7.74
N THR A 252 37.24 28.95 6.73
CA THR A 252 36.54 29.08 5.44
C THR A 252 36.53 27.74 4.69
N THR A 253 37.66 27.03 4.67
CA THR A 253 37.73 25.67 4.09
C THR A 253 36.82 24.71 4.83
N LEU A 254 36.83 24.73 6.17
CA LEU A 254 35.97 23.87 6.98
C LEU A 254 34.49 24.15 6.73
N LYS A 255 34.07 25.43 6.65
CA LYS A 255 32.68 25.78 6.29
C LYS A 255 32.26 25.16 4.96
N PHE A 256 33.13 25.24 3.95
CA PHE A 256 32.86 24.67 2.64
C PHE A 256 32.76 23.13 2.71
N ASP A 257 33.75 22.48 3.32
CA ASP A 257 33.81 21.03 3.40
C ASP A 257 32.70 20.44 4.29
N ALA A 258 32.39 21.08 5.42
CA ALA A 258 31.29 20.69 6.30
C ALA A 258 29.92 20.83 5.62
N THR A 259 29.69 21.93 4.89
CA THR A 259 28.45 22.10 4.11
C THR A 259 28.32 21.03 3.03
N ALA A 260 29.43 20.71 2.35
CA ALA A 260 29.46 19.65 1.35
C ALA A 260 29.21 18.26 1.96
N ALA A 261 29.78 17.98 3.13
CA ALA A 261 29.57 16.73 3.88
C ALA A 261 28.12 16.59 4.36
N ALA A 262 27.55 17.63 4.96
CA ALA A 262 26.16 17.65 5.41
C ALA A 262 25.19 17.44 4.23
N ALA A 263 25.40 18.14 3.12
CA ALA A 263 24.57 17.97 1.92
C ALA A 263 24.70 16.56 1.33
N ALA A 264 25.91 15.99 1.28
CA ALA A 264 26.14 14.63 0.79
C ALA A 264 25.50 13.57 1.71
N THR A 265 25.55 13.77 3.02
CA THR A 265 24.91 12.90 4.02
C THR A 265 23.39 12.91 3.85
N ALA A 266 22.79 14.08 3.67
CA ALA A 266 21.35 14.20 3.42
C ALA A 266 20.94 13.52 2.09
N ILE A 267 21.73 13.68 1.03
CA ILE A 267 21.49 13.01 -0.26
C ILE A 267 21.63 11.49 -0.13
N ALA A 268 22.63 10.99 0.60
CA ALA A 268 22.82 9.57 0.84
C ALA A 268 21.65 8.97 1.65
N ALA A 269 21.20 9.65 2.71
CA ALA A 269 20.06 9.23 3.51
C ALA A 269 18.76 9.19 2.69
N ALA A 270 18.52 10.18 1.83
CA ALA A 270 17.36 10.20 0.94
C ALA A 270 17.41 9.07 -0.11
N ALA A 271 18.59 8.80 -0.66
CA ALA A 271 18.78 7.69 -1.61
C ALA A 271 18.53 6.32 -0.95
N GLU A 272 19.04 6.12 0.26
CA GLU A 272 18.80 4.90 1.05
C GLU A 272 17.30 4.72 1.38
N ALA A 273 16.61 5.79 1.78
CA ALA A 273 15.18 5.75 2.04
C ALA A 273 14.36 5.36 0.80
N ASN A 274 14.73 5.89 -0.37
CA ASN A 274 14.10 5.53 -1.64
C ASN A 274 14.34 4.06 -2.01
N ALA A 275 15.59 3.57 -1.88
CA ALA A 275 15.92 2.17 -2.14
C ALA A 275 15.09 1.22 -1.25
N VAL A 276 15.00 1.51 0.05
CA VAL A 276 14.18 0.72 1.00
C VAL A 276 12.68 0.76 0.63
N ALA A 277 12.16 1.92 0.22
CA ALA A 277 10.77 2.04 -0.21
C ALA A 277 10.49 1.19 -1.47
N THR A 278 11.42 1.18 -2.43
CA THR A 278 11.31 0.39 -3.67
C THR A 278 11.43 -1.11 -3.40
N GLU A 279 12.32 -1.54 -2.52
CA GLU A 279 12.42 -2.93 -2.05
C GLU A 279 11.13 -3.39 -1.37
N THR A 280 10.56 -2.54 -0.52
CA THR A 280 9.28 -2.81 0.16
C THR A 280 8.14 -2.93 -0.86
N ALA A 281 8.10 -2.06 -1.87
CA ALA A 281 7.11 -2.14 -2.94
C ALA A 281 7.25 -3.44 -3.75
N ALA A 282 8.48 -3.87 -4.04
CA ALA A 282 8.74 -5.13 -4.74
C ALA A 282 8.28 -6.35 -3.92
N ALA A 283 8.52 -6.36 -2.61
CA ALA A 283 8.07 -7.41 -1.70
C ALA A 283 6.53 -7.48 -1.64
N ASN A 284 5.85 -6.34 -1.57
CA ASN A 284 4.38 -6.29 -1.57
C ASN A 284 3.80 -6.85 -2.88
N LEU A 285 4.39 -6.52 -4.03
CA LEU A 285 3.95 -7.07 -5.32
C LEU A 285 4.13 -8.60 -5.39
N GLU A 286 5.19 -9.14 -4.79
CA GLU A 286 5.41 -10.59 -4.72
C GLU A 286 4.38 -11.29 -3.83
N ILE A 287 4.03 -10.68 -2.70
CA ILE A 287 2.95 -11.16 -1.81
C ILE A 287 1.61 -11.15 -2.55
N ASP A 288 1.29 -10.05 -3.25
CA ASP A 288 0.05 -9.93 -4.03
C ASP A 288 -0.01 -10.95 -5.18
N ALA A 289 1.12 -11.19 -5.85
CA ALA A 289 1.21 -12.20 -6.90
C ALA A 289 0.96 -13.62 -6.34
N ALA A 290 1.55 -13.94 -5.18
CA ALA A 290 1.34 -15.23 -4.50
C ALA A 290 -0.11 -15.40 -4.03
N ALA A 291 -0.75 -14.34 -3.52
CA ALA A 291 -2.15 -14.35 -3.15
C ALA A 291 -3.07 -14.60 -4.36
N THR A 292 -2.81 -13.94 -5.49
CA THR A 292 -3.56 -14.16 -6.74
C THR A 292 -3.35 -15.57 -7.29
N GLU A 293 -2.12 -16.10 -7.26
CA GLU A 293 -1.86 -17.49 -7.68
C GLU A 293 -2.61 -18.49 -6.80
N LYS A 294 -2.60 -18.29 -5.48
CA LYS A 294 -3.37 -19.13 -4.56
C LYS A 294 -4.87 -19.10 -4.90
N ALA A 295 -5.45 -17.93 -5.15
CA ALA A 295 -6.85 -17.81 -5.54
C ALA A 295 -7.14 -18.56 -6.87
N ALA A 296 -6.20 -18.53 -7.82
CA ALA A 296 -6.33 -19.27 -9.07
C ALA A 296 -6.32 -20.81 -8.85
N VAL A 297 -5.48 -21.29 -7.92
CA VAL A 297 -5.42 -22.70 -7.54
C VAL A 297 -6.70 -23.14 -6.83
N ASP A 298 -7.21 -22.31 -5.91
CA ASP A 298 -8.46 -22.58 -5.20
C ASP A 298 -9.64 -22.70 -6.19
N LEU A 299 -9.76 -21.78 -7.15
CA LEU A 299 -10.77 -21.83 -8.21
C LEU A 299 -10.64 -23.06 -9.13
N ALA A 300 -9.42 -23.45 -9.50
CA ALA A 300 -9.20 -24.65 -10.31
C ALA A 300 -9.57 -25.93 -9.54
N THR A 301 -9.37 -25.93 -8.22
CA THR A 301 -9.75 -27.05 -7.34
C THR A 301 -11.27 -27.16 -7.24
N GLU A 302 -11.97 -26.03 -7.06
CA GLU A 302 -13.45 -25.97 -7.10
C GLU A 302 -14.00 -26.48 -8.43
N ALA A 303 -13.42 -26.06 -9.56
CA ALA A 303 -13.84 -26.53 -10.88
C ALA A 303 -13.70 -28.05 -11.03
N THR A 304 -12.60 -28.62 -10.54
CA THR A 304 -12.35 -30.07 -10.58
C THR A 304 -13.35 -30.82 -9.70
N ALA A 305 -13.73 -30.27 -8.54
CA ALA A 305 -14.77 -30.85 -7.69
C ALA A 305 -16.13 -30.87 -8.40
N LEU A 306 -16.50 -29.78 -9.07
CA LEU A 306 -17.75 -29.68 -9.84
C LEU A 306 -17.80 -30.66 -11.03
N ASP A 307 -16.69 -30.84 -11.76
CA ASP A 307 -16.59 -31.85 -12.81
C ASP A 307 -16.80 -33.28 -12.27
N ASN A 308 -16.19 -33.58 -11.13
CA ASN A 308 -16.33 -34.89 -10.48
C ASN A 308 -17.77 -35.13 -10.01
N GLU A 309 -18.44 -34.10 -9.48
CA GLU A 309 -19.85 -34.17 -9.09
C GLU A 309 -20.76 -34.33 -10.31
N ALA A 310 -20.50 -33.61 -11.40
CA ALA A 310 -21.22 -33.76 -12.67
C ALA A 310 -21.11 -35.19 -13.21
N ALA A 311 -19.90 -35.76 -13.19
CA ALA A 311 -19.64 -37.13 -13.62
C ALA A 311 -20.33 -38.17 -12.73
N ALA A 312 -20.45 -37.91 -11.42
CA ALA A 312 -21.21 -38.76 -10.51
C ALA A 312 -22.73 -38.65 -10.76
N ALA A 313 -23.25 -37.43 -10.96
CA ALA A 313 -24.67 -37.19 -11.25
C ALA A 313 -25.08 -37.83 -12.58
N ALA A 314 -24.25 -37.75 -13.63
CA ALA A 314 -24.50 -38.37 -14.92
C ALA A 314 -24.63 -39.91 -14.84
N LYS A 315 -23.93 -40.56 -13.90
CA LYS A 315 -24.04 -42.02 -13.67
C LYS A 315 -25.35 -42.43 -13.01
N LEU A 316 -26.05 -41.49 -12.36
CA LEU A 316 -27.33 -41.72 -11.69
C LEU A 316 -28.54 -41.46 -12.60
N VAL A 317 -28.31 -40.89 -13.79
CA VAL A 317 -29.35 -40.67 -14.79
C VAL A 317 -29.69 -42.01 -15.47
N PRO A 318 -30.94 -42.51 -15.36
CA PRO A 318 -31.34 -43.72 -16.07
C PRO A 318 -31.30 -43.48 -17.59
N PRO A 319 -30.97 -44.51 -18.39
CA PRO A 319 -30.93 -44.38 -19.85
C PRO A 319 -32.28 -43.87 -20.38
N PRO A 320 -32.28 -43.02 -21.42
CA PRO A 320 -33.51 -42.47 -21.97
C PRO A 320 -34.46 -43.62 -22.34
N SER A 321 -35.67 -43.61 -21.76
CA SER A 321 -36.71 -44.56 -22.09
C SER A 321 -36.95 -44.51 -23.60
N SER A 322 -36.75 -45.66 -24.25
CA SER A 322 -36.89 -45.85 -25.69
C SER A 322 -38.22 -45.24 -26.18
N PRO A 323 -38.24 -44.52 -27.31
CA PRO A 323 -39.50 -43.98 -27.82
C PRO A 323 -40.46 -45.14 -28.15
N SER A 324 -41.62 -45.16 -27.49
CA SER A 324 -42.71 -46.07 -27.83
C SER A 324 -43.05 -45.93 -29.32
N PRO A 325 -43.21 -47.04 -30.06
CA PRO A 325 -43.51 -46.98 -31.49
C PRO A 325 -44.85 -46.29 -31.74
N PRO A 326 -44.97 -45.47 -32.80
CA PRO A 326 -46.23 -44.81 -33.13
C PRO A 326 -47.31 -45.84 -33.47
N PRO A 327 -48.59 -45.58 -33.14
CA PRO A 327 -49.69 -46.47 -33.50
C PRO A 327 -49.81 -46.58 -35.03
N SER A 328 -49.90 -47.82 -35.50
CA SER A 328 -50.03 -48.18 -36.92
C SER A 328 -51.31 -47.57 -37.50
N SER A 329 -51.18 -46.57 -38.38
CA SER A 329 -52.29 -46.13 -39.24
C SER A 329 -52.43 -47.09 -40.41
N PHE A 330 -53.62 -47.69 -40.50
CA PHE A 330 -54.06 -48.55 -41.59
C PHE A 330 -53.98 -47.86 -42.96
N ILE A 331 -53.61 -48.70 -43.93
CA ILE A 331 -53.56 -48.51 -45.37
C ILE A 331 -54.90 -47.97 -45.90
N ASN A 332 -54.85 -46.94 -46.75
CA ASN A 332 -55.66 -46.96 -47.96
C ASN A 332 -54.91 -46.29 -49.12
N ASP A 333 -54.76 -47.10 -50.15
CA ASP A 333 -54.05 -46.90 -51.40
C ASP A 333 -54.98 -46.20 -52.40
N SER A 334 -54.49 -45.18 -53.12
CA SER A 334 -54.97 -44.78 -54.45
C SER A 334 -54.10 -43.65 -55.04
N GLY A 335 -53.20 -44.04 -55.95
CA GLY A 335 -53.21 -43.46 -57.30
C GLY A 335 -52.37 -42.21 -57.58
N ALA A 336 -51.12 -42.46 -57.97
CA ALA A 336 -50.40 -41.88 -59.12
C ALA A 336 -50.40 -40.35 -59.37
N ALA A 337 -49.20 -39.75 -59.37
CA ALA A 337 -48.49 -39.42 -60.63
C ALA A 337 -47.16 -38.67 -60.37
N SER A 338 -46.13 -39.21 -61.03
CA SER A 338 -44.82 -38.66 -61.40
C SER A 338 -44.75 -37.13 -61.62
N LEU A 339 -43.68 -36.48 -61.15
CA LEU A 339 -42.76 -35.73 -62.02
C LEU A 339 -41.40 -35.45 -61.32
N ARG A 340 -40.31 -35.72 -62.05
CA ARG A 340 -38.91 -35.41 -61.76
C ARG A 340 -38.57 -33.96 -62.12
N ALA A 341 -37.65 -33.32 -61.39
CA ALA A 341 -36.62 -32.37 -61.87
C ALA A 341 -35.88 -31.75 -60.63
N VAL A 342 -34.56 -31.94 -60.42
CA VAL A 342 -33.41 -31.17 -61.00
C VAL A 342 -33.33 -29.76 -60.34
N VAL A 343 -32.25 -29.22 -59.75
CA VAL A 343 -30.80 -29.48 -59.74
C VAL A 343 -30.11 -28.48 -58.77
N SER A 344 -28.82 -28.71 -58.47
CA SER A 344 -27.77 -27.73 -58.11
C SER A 344 -27.76 -27.07 -56.73
N THR A 345 -26.64 -26.73 -56.08
CA THR A 345 -25.20 -27.11 -56.07
C THR A 345 -24.53 -26.17 -55.04
N MET A 346 -23.53 -26.68 -54.28
CA MET A 346 -22.25 -26.06 -53.85
C MET A 346 -22.23 -24.62 -53.29
N VAL A 347 -21.77 -24.39 -52.05
CA VAL A 347 -20.35 -24.36 -51.57
C VAL A 347 -19.47 -23.39 -52.37
N VAL A 348 -19.00 -22.30 -51.74
CA VAL A 348 -17.60 -21.82 -51.77
C VAL A 348 -17.35 -20.89 -50.55
N VAL A 349 -16.20 -21.15 -49.91
CA VAL A 349 -15.53 -20.48 -48.78
C VAL A 349 -14.66 -19.30 -49.28
N VAL A 350 -14.11 -18.50 -48.35
CA VAL A 350 -12.92 -17.61 -48.41
C VAL A 350 -13.32 -16.13 -48.16
N VAL A 351 -13.11 -15.52 -46.98
CA VAL A 351 -11.89 -15.12 -46.23
C VAL A 351 -11.20 -13.85 -46.77
N ALA A 352 -11.02 -12.90 -45.82
CA ALA A 352 -10.04 -11.81 -45.71
C ALA A 352 -10.27 -10.45 -46.41
N ALA A 353 -10.41 -9.40 -45.58
CA ALA A 353 -9.59 -8.17 -45.53
C ALA A 353 -10.20 -7.21 -44.47
N LEU A 354 -9.55 -6.98 -43.33
CA LEU A 354 -8.60 -5.88 -43.03
C LEU A 354 -9.21 -4.46 -42.98
N LEU A 355 -9.17 -3.89 -41.77
CA LEU A 355 -8.74 -2.52 -41.41
C LEU A 355 -9.30 -1.33 -42.19
N LEU A 356 -10.13 -0.50 -41.52
CA LEU A 356 -9.90 0.94 -41.27
C LEU A 356 -11.08 1.53 -40.45
N THR A 357 -10.83 1.88 -39.19
CA THR A 357 -11.21 3.14 -38.49
C THR A 357 -10.55 3.12 -37.12
#